data_AF-A0A7S2Q0Y5-F1
#
_entry.id   AF-A0A7S2Q0Y5-F1
#
_cell.length_a   1.000
_cell.length_b   1.000
_cell.length_c   1.000
_cell.angle_alpha   90.00
_cell.angle_beta   90.00
_cell.angle_gamma   90.00
#
_symmetry.space_group_name_H-M   'P 1'
#
loop_
_entity.id
_entity.type
_entity.pdbx_description
1 polymer ?
#
loop_
_entity_poly.entity_id
_entity_poly.type
_entity_poly.pdbx_seq_one_letter_code
_entity_poly.pdbx_strand_id
1 'polypeptide(L)'
;FFVDLYPGVFGLDIPEPIFYHTYLETADLTFQDGYQTGRKSEPAFMDMNLKSLRASAEPKIVILQADRSDPRNPHGLLVAYAESTVKPVVSDFDTFLIGSRNFDYEPLPPDQAEAQMWMLDQVEDILAFPGPSSWTSRWIETIQYAQKDGSLPKVPPLGFGDPVSIQMIKDVMKATRESGAIRHGAECFNYMFPQELDDTYLIVWGGLDHKDWTYIDEDGLREFLLDRIHDGFVFPINPVWAVRDLGWDEVYDQMQASENGKRSMSWWLPESTGIRQKIMQIREDWPEGFRIDRNRNGGSRKSMALDMDANERSALVLDMQAAGESMEATEPEILWASKGSNEDIRSMARVTVVWGGDTIRRF
;
A
#
# COMPACT_ATOMS: atom_id res chain seq x y z
N PHE A 1 23.51 19.30 16.68
CA PHE A 1 22.66 20.15 15.83
C PHE A 1 21.27 19.55 15.90
N PHE A 2 20.34 20.20 16.60
CA PHE A 2 18.92 19.81 16.57
C PHE A 2 18.35 20.34 15.26
N VAL A 3 17.83 19.44 14.44
CA VAL A 3 17.37 19.82 13.10
C VAL A 3 15.89 20.17 13.13
N ASP A 4 15.10 19.45 13.94
CA ASP A 4 13.67 19.67 14.05
C ASP A 4 13.21 19.76 15.52
N LEU A 5 12.30 20.69 15.81
CA LEU A 5 11.67 20.88 17.11
C LEU A 5 10.16 20.63 16.97
N TYR A 6 9.69 19.55 17.59
CA TYR A 6 8.26 19.26 17.70
C TYR A 6 7.83 19.33 19.17
N PRO A 7 6.53 19.50 19.46
CA PRO A 7 6.05 19.48 20.84
C PRO A 7 6.47 18.20 21.58
N GLY A 8 7.30 18.35 22.61
CA GLY A 8 7.71 17.24 23.49
C GLY A 8 8.79 16.31 22.94
N VAL A 9 9.31 16.55 21.73
CA VAL A 9 10.35 15.72 21.13
C VAL A 9 11.38 16.53 20.34
N PHE A 10 12.60 15.99 20.23
CA PHE A 10 13.72 16.63 19.54
C PHE A 10 14.27 15.71 18.45
N GLY A 11 14.52 16.26 17.26
CA GLY A 11 15.10 15.53 16.13
C GLY A 11 16.61 15.72 16.00
N LEU A 12 17.33 14.63 15.73
CA LEU A 12 18.72 14.63 15.27
C LEU A 12 18.79 13.99 13.89
N ASP A 13 19.44 14.67 12.96
CA ASP A 13 19.83 14.02 11.71
C ASP A 13 21.13 13.25 11.92
N ILE A 14 21.07 11.94 11.75
CA ILE A 14 22.18 11.02 11.93
C ILE A 14 22.61 10.47 10.56
N PRO A 15 23.90 10.47 10.22
CA PRO A 15 24.40 9.74 9.06
C PRO A 15 24.02 8.26 9.16
N GLU A 16 23.41 7.72 8.11
CA GLU A 16 22.88 6.36 8.08
C GLU A 16 23.89 5.28 8.56
N PRO A 17 25.18 5.30 8.18
CA PRO A 17 26.14 4.32 8.70
C PRO A 17 26.29 4.34 10.23
N ILE A 18 26.17 5.53 10.85
CA ILE A 18 26.23 5.67 12.31
C ILE A 18 24.98 5.06 12.95
N PHE A 19 23.81 5.25 12.33
CA PHE A 19 22.56 4.63 12.77
C PHE A 19 22.66 3.10 12.72
N TYR A 20 23.09 2.53 11.59
CA TYR A 20 23.28 1.09 11.42
C TYR A 20 24.26 0.52 12.45
N HIS A 21 25.42 1.15 12.60
CA HIS A 21 26.41 0.70 13.57
C HIS A 21 25.87 0.69 15.00
N THR A 22 25.15 1.75 15.39
CA THR A 22 24.66 1.94 16.76
C THR A 22 23.50 1.01 17.10
N TYR A 23 22.53 0.86 16.19
CA TYR A 23 21.27 0.16 16.49
C TYR A 23 21.21 -1.26 15.92
N LEU A 24 22.07 -1.64 14.98
CA LEU A 24 21.98 -2.96 14.33
C LEU A 24 23.25 -3.79 14.54
N GLU A 25 24.43 -3.22 14.35
CA GLU A 25 25.69 -4.00 14.42
C GLU A 25 26.16 -4.23 15.87
N THR A 26 26.02 -3.22 16.72
CA THR A 26 26.57 -3.26 18.09
C THR A 26 25.53 -3.53 19.17
N ALA A 27 24.25 -3.45 18.83
CA ALA A 27 23.15 -3.66 19.76
C ALA A 27 22.82 -5.16 19.93
N ASP A 28 22.34 -5.53 21.11
CA ASP A 28 21.72 -6.84 21.32
C ASP A 28 20.33 -6.83 20.68
N LEU A 29 20.14 -7.68 19.67
CA LEU A 29 18.87 -7.82 18.94
C LEU A 29 18.01 -8.97 19.49
N THR A 30 18.40 -9.55 20.63
CA THR A 30 17.64 -10.61 21.27
C THR A 30 16.36 -10.02 21.88
N PHE A 31 15.21 -10.44 21.35
CA PHE A 31 13.91 -10.00 21.86
C PHE A 31 13.72 -10.41 23.32
N GLN A 32 13.51 -9.42 24.18
CA GLN A 32 13.07 -9.65 25.56
C GLN A 32 11.56 -9.86 25.63
N ASP A 33 11.11 -10.55 26.68
CA ASP A 33 9.68 -10.71 26.96
C ASP A 33 9.01 -9.33 27.08
N GLY A 34 7.96 -9.10 26.30
CA GLY A 34 7.26 -7.81 26.21
C GLY A 34 7.60 -6.98 24.97
N TYR A 35 8.64 -7.34 24.23
CA TYR A 35 8.98 -6.75 22.92
C TYR A 35 8.60 -7.68 21.76
N GLN A 36 7.59 -8.53 21.94
CA GLN A 36 7.13 -9.37 20.84
C GLN A 36 6.68 -8.48 19.69
N THR A 37 7.28 -8.68 18.52
CA THR A 37 6.80 -8.05 17.30
C THR A 37 5.45 -8.65 16.93
N GLY A 38 4.62 -7.87 16.24
CA GLY A 38 3.34 -8.33 15.74
C GLY A 38 3.50 -9.35 14.62
N ARG A 39 2.84 -9.10 13.50
CA ARG A 39 2.93 -9.97 12.32
C ARG A 39 4.36 -9.94 11.76
N LYS A 40 4.80 -11.06 11.16
CA LYS A 40 6.04 -11.08 10.39
C LYS A 40 5.86 -10.22 9.13
N SER A 41 6.83 -9.33 8.87
CA SER A 41 6.89 -8.53 7.64
C SER A 41 7.81 -9.20 6.62
N GLU A 42 7.60 -8.96 5.32
CA GLU A 42 8.56 -9.36 4.29
C GLU A 42 9.78 -8.45 4.30
N PRO A 43 10.97 -8.98 3.97
CA PRO A 43 12.18 -8.16 3.82
C PRO A 43 11.99 -6.95 2.89
N ALA A 44 11.22 -7.12 1.81
CA ALA A 44 10.93 -6.05 0.87
C ALA A 44 10.21 -4.85 1.51
N PHE A 45 9.29 -5.08 2.45
CA PHE A 45 8.57 -3.99 3.13
C PHE A 45 9.44 -3.30 4.18
N MET A 46 10.36 -4.04 4.82
CA MET A 46 11.35 -3.43 5.71
C MET A 46 12.31 -2.53 4.92
N ASP A 47 12.74 -2.97 3.74
CA ASP A 47 13.56 -2.15 2.84
C ASP A 47 12.81 -0.91 2.36
N MET A 48 11.52 -1.02 2.06
CA MET A 48 10.67 0.11 1.68
C MET A 48 10.54 1.13 2.82
N ASN A 49 10.30 0.67 4.05
CA ASN A 49 10.27 1.53 5.23
C ASN A 49 11.57 2.32 5.39
N LEU A 50 12.72 1.66 5.26
CA LEU A 50 14.03 2.32 5.37
C LEU A 50 14.29 3.30 4.21
N LYS A 51 13.88 2.95 2.99
CA LYS A 51 13.97 3.85 1.83
C LYS A 51 13.12 5.11 2.03
N SER A 52 11.91 4.96 2.57
CA SER A 52 11.00 6.07 2.83
C SER A 52 11.58 7.16 3.75
N LEU A 53 12.53 6.80 4.63
CA LEU A 53 13.27 7.75 5.47
C LEU A 53 14.22 8.66 4.70
N ARG A 54 14.60 8.26 3.48
CA ARG A 54 15.49 9.02 2.58
C ARG A 54 14.69 9.92 1.62
N ALA A 55 13.40 9.63 1.45
CA ALA A 55 12.54 10.33 0.52
C ALA A 55 12.13 11.72 1.04
N SER A 56 11.95 12.66 0.12
CA SER A 56 11.23 13.90 0.43
C SER A 56 9.73 13.63 0.42
N ALA A 57 9.22 13.13 1.54
CA ALA A 57 7.80 12.82 1.74
C ALA A 57 7.09 13.89 2.57
N GLU A 58 5.80 14.10 2.29
CA GLU A 58 4.91 14.93 3.09
C GLU A 58 3.75 14.05 3.61
N PRO A 59 3.63 13.82 4.93
CA PRO A 59 4.49 14.36 5.98
C PRO A 59 5.88 13.69 6.04
N LYS A 60 6.87 14.40 6.61
CA LYS A 60 8.23 13.89 6.78
C LYS A 60 8.20 12.58 7.58
N ILE A 61 8.84 11.55 7.05
CA ILE A 61 8.97 10.23 7.70
C ILE A 61 10.25 10.24 8.54
N VAL A 62 10.14 9.82 9.81
CA VAL A 62 11.24 9.81 10.77
C VAL A 62 11.28 8.51 11.57
N ILE A 63 12.39 8.25 12.24
CA ILE A 63 12.47 7.19 13.26
C ILE A 63 12.24 7.79 14.64
N LEU A 64 11.21 7.33 15.34
CA LEU A 64 10.96 7.67 16.73
C LEU A 64 11.61 6.64 17.65
N GLN A 65 12.45 7.09 18.58
CA GLN A 65 12.90 6.27 19.70
C GLN A 65 11.84 6.35 20.82
N ALA A 66 11.01 5.31 20.91
CA ALA A 66 9.93 5.20 21.87
C ALA A 66 10.39 4.75 23.27
N ASP A 67 11.55 4.10 23.38
CA ASP A 67 12.15 3.75 24.66
C ASP A 67 12.77 5.00 25.31
N ARG A 68 12.08 5.54 26.30
CA ARG A 68 12.52 6.72 27.06
C ARG A 68 13.61 6.39 28.10
N SER A 69 13.81 5.11 28.39
CA SER A 69 14.76 4.65 29.42
C SER A 69 16.12 4.33 28.84
N ASP A 70 16.15 3.74 27.65
CA ASP A 70 17.35 3.42 26.90
C ASP A 70 17.27 3.94 25.46
N PRO A 71 17.89 5.09 25.17
CA PRO A 71 17.82 5.68 23.84
C PRO A 71 18.59 4.86 22.78
N ARG A 72 19.42 3.89 23.18
CA ARG A 72 20.15 2.98 22.27
C ARG A 72 19.43 1.65 22.05
N ASN A 73 18.28 1.43 22.69
CA ASN A 73 17.51 0.21 22.51
C ASN A 73 16.95 0.12 21.08
N PRO A 74 17.38 -0.85 20.26
CA PRO A 74 16.90 -0.97 18.88
C PRO A 74 15.44 -1.41 18.82
N HIS A 75 14.92 -2.08 19.85
CA HIS A 75 13.52 -2.50 19.91
C HIS A 75 12.55 -1.35 20.21
N GLY A 76 13.06 -0.18 20.60
CA GLY A 76 12.25 1.03 20.77
C GLY A 76 12.11 1.88 19.51
N LEU A 77 12.75 1.50 18.40
CA LEU A 77 12.71 2.25 17.14
C LEU A 77 11.41 1.99 16.39
N LEU A 78 10.67 3.05 16.10
CA LEU A 78 9.41 3.02 15.36
C LEU A 78 9.48 3.97 14.16
N VAL A 79 8.93 3.57 13.02
CA VAL A 79 8.63 4.52 11.93
C VAL A 79 7.54 5.47 12.42
N ALA A 80 7.68 6.76 12.13
CA ALA A 80 6.78 7.80 12.58
C ALA A 80 6.58 8.89 11.52
N TYR A 81 5.41 9.51 11.52
CA TYR A 81 5.17 10.74 10.76
C TYR A 81 5.42 11.96 11.62
N ALA A 82 6.16 12.91 11.06
CA ALA A 82 6.50 14.16 11.70
C ALA A 82 5.64 15.29 11.12
N GLU A 83 4.43 15.39 11.64
CA GLU A 83 3.44 16.42 11.29
C GLU A 83 3.49 17.60 12.30
N SER A 84 2.33 18.09 12.76
CA SER A 84 2.25 19.01 13.91
C SER A 84 2.75 18.37 15.22
N THR A 85 2.73 17.05 15.29
CA THR A 85 3.30 16.21 16.35
C THR A 85 3.93 14.98 15.71
N VAL A 86 4.96 14.41 16.35
CA VAL A 86 5.53 13.14 15.89
C VAL A 86 4.72 11.98 16.46
N LYS A 87 4.14 11.16 15.58
CA LYS A 87 3.34 9.99 15.97
C LYS A 87 3.90 8.74 15.29
N PRO A 88 4.10 7.63 16.02
CA PRO A 88 4.45 6.36 15.40
C PRO A 88 3.36 5.94 14.42
N VAL A 89 3.78 5.35 13.31
CA VAL A 89 2.88 4.79 12.31
C VAL A 89 2.29 3.49 12.84
N VAL A 90 0.99 3.34 12.62
CA VAL A 90 0.25 2.10 12.79
C VAL A 90 -0.53 1.88 11.50
N SER A 91 -0.91 0.63 11.22
CA SER A 91 -1.77 0.31 10.09
C SER A 91 -3.04 1.15 10.12
N ASP A 92 -3.37 1.75 8.98
CA ASP A 92 -4.66 2.39 8.74
C ASP A 92 -5.71 1.35 8.32
N PHE A 93 -6.91 1.82 8.00
CA PHE A 93 -7.97 1.04 7.40
C PHE A 93 -7.97 1.27 5.90
N ASP A 94 -7.58 0.26 5.16
CA ASP A 94 -7.75 0.23 3.72
C ASP A 94 -9.24 0.18 3.38
N THR A 95 -9.73 1.23 2.74
CA THR A 95 -11.13 1.25 2.30
C THR A 95 -11.27 0.31 1.11
N PHE A 96 -11.97 -0.81 1.28
CA PHE A 96 -12.11 -1.77 0.18
C PHE A 96 -12.92 -1.19 -1.00
N LEU A 97 -14.17 -0.78 -0.75
CA LEU A 97 -15.02 -0.05 -1.70
C LEU A 97 -16.10 0.76 -0.98
N ILE A 98 -16.77 1.66 -1.70
CA ILE A 98 -17.92 2.43 -1.21
C ILE A 98 -19.13 2.16 -2.11
N GLY A 99 -20.18 1.56 -1.53
CA GLY A 99 -21.47 1.35 -2.19
C GLY A 99 -22.41 2.53 -1.98
N SER A 100 -23.07 2.97 -3.05
CA SER A 100 -24.07 4.04 -3.01
C SER A 100 -25.34 3.65 -3.77
N ARG A 101 -26.45 4.34 -3.50
CA ARG A 101 -27.72 4.15 -4.21
C ARG A 101 -28.31 5.51 -4.54
N ASN A 102 -28.90 5.63 -5.74
CA ASN A 102 -29.44 6.89 -6.25
C ASN A 102 -28.39 8.01 -6.33
N PHE A 103 -27.17 7.64 -6.75
CA PHE A 103 -26.03 8.53 -6.84
C PHE A 103 -25.44 8.47 -8.25
N ASP A 104 -25.04 9.62 -8.78
CA ASP A 104 -24.34 9.70 -10.06
C ASP A 104 -22.86 9.92 -9.82
N TYR A 105 -22.02 9.12 -10.47
CA TYR A 105 -20.56 9.26 -10.45
C TYR A 105 -20.09 10.08 -11.65
N GLU A 106 -18.82 10.47 -11.61
CA GLU A 106 -18.15 11.13 -12.72
C GLU A 106 -17.26 10.13 -13.47
N PRO A 107 -17.00 10.33 -14.78
CA PRO A 107 -16.06 9.50 -15.52
C PRO A 107 -14.68 9.48 -14.86
N LEU A 108 -14.00 8.34 -14.95
CA LEU A 108 -12.58 8.29 -14.59
C LEU A 108 -11.76 9.21 -15.50
N PRO A 109 -10.73 9.87 -14.95
CA PRO A 109 -9.73 10.55 -15.77
C PRO A 109 -9.11 9.59 -16.80
N PRO A 110 -8.82 10.03 -18.04
CA PRO A 110 -8.35 9.15 -19.11
C PRO A 110 -7.08 8.35 -18.78
N ASP A 111 -6.15 8.97 -18.06
CA ASP A 111 -4.92 8.33 -17.57
C ASP A 111 -5.20 7.16 -16.60
N GLN A 112 -6.31 7.19 -15.88
CA GLN A 112 -6.73 6.06 -15.04
C GLN A 112 -7.38 4.93 -15.83
N ALA A 113 -8.01 5.22 -16.97
CA ALA A 113 -8.47 4.17 -17.88
C ALA A 113 -7.27 3.46 -18.54
N GLU A 114 -6.23 4.22 -18.88
CA GLU A 114 -4.94 3.66 -19.34
C GLU A 114 -4.28 2.80 -18.25
N ALA A 115 -4.29 3.26 -16.99
CA ALA A 115 -3.78 2.47 -15.85
C ALA A 115 -4.54 1.15 -15.66
N GLN A 116 -5.87 1.14 -15.83
CA GLN A 116 -6.66 -0.10 -15.78
C GLN A 116 -6.31 -1.06 -16.91
N MET A 117 -6.14 -0.54 -18.13
CA MET A 117 -5.74 -1.37 -19.27
C MET A 117 -4.36 -1.97 -19.04
N TRP A 118 -3.38 -1.14 -18.64
CA TRP A 118 -2.04 -1.59 -18.28
C TRP A 118 -2.09 -2.71 -17.24
N MET A 119 -2.87 -2.53 -16.18
CA MET A 119 -3.03 -3.53 -15.11
C MET A 119 -3.61 -4.84 -15.65
N LEU A 120 -4.61 -4.80 -16.53
CA LEU A 120 -5.17 -6.00 -17.15
C LEU A 120 -4.19 -6.70 -18.09
N ASP A 121 -3.35 -5.95 -18.81
CA ASP A 121 -2.27 -6.54 -19.61
C ASP A 121 -1.25 -7.26 -18.70
N GLN A 122 -0.92 -6.69 -17.55
CA GLN A 122 -0.04 -7.35 -16.57
C GLN A 122 -0.69 -8.60 -15.95
N VAL A 123 -2.00 -8.56 -15.68
CA VAL A 123 -2.75 -9.73 -15.21
C VAL A 123 -2.68 -10.85 -16.25
N GLU A 124 -2.90 -10.53 -17.51
CA GLU A 124 -2.82 -11.50 -18.62
C GLU A 124 -1.46 -12.21 -18.66
N ASP A 125 -0.37 -11.44 -18.57
CA ASP A 125 0.99 -11.99 -18.52
C ASP A 125 1.19 -12.91 -17.31
N ILE A 126 0.67 -12.51 -16.14
CA ILE A 126 0.77 -13.33 -14.93
C ILE A 126 -0.03 -14.64 -15.09
N LEU A 127 -1.22 -14.60 -15.68
CA LEU A 127 -2.05 -15.78 -15.88
C LEU A 127 -1.50 -16.72 -16.96
N ALA A 128 -0.85 -16.18 -18.00
CA ALA A 128 -0.22 -16.95 -19.07
C ALA A 128 0.94 -17.84 -18.58
N PHE A 129 1.65 -17.44 -17.52
CA PHE A 129 2.83 -18.14 -17.01
C PHE A 129 2.66 -18.57 -15.53
N PRO A 130 1.84 -19.58 -15.21
CA PRO A 130 1.61 -19.99 -13.82
C PRO A 130 2.91 -20.42 -13.11
N GLY A 131 2.99 -20.15 -11.81
CA GLY A 131 4.16 -20.41 -10.99
C GLY A 131 3.84 -20.69 -9.52
N PRO A 132 4.84 -21.07 -8.71
CA PRO A 132 4.66 -21.39 -7.30
C PRO A 132 4.59 -20.16 -6.38
N SER A 133 4.94 -18.98 -6.87
CA SER A 133 4.92 -17.72 -6.12
C SER A 133 3.49 -17.20 -5.92
N SER A 134 3.25 -16.49 -4.82
CA SER A 134 1.97 -15.81 -4.56
C SER A 134 1.70 -14.70 -5.57
N TRP A 135 0.47 -14.18 -5.60
CA TRP A 135 0.12 -13.06 -6.46
C TRP A 135 1.01 -11.86 -6.18
N THR A 136 1.14 -11.49 -4.90
CA THR A 136 1.95 -10.35 -4.44
C THR A 136 3.40 -10.43 -4.92
N SER A 137 4.06 -11.59 -4.79
CA SER A 137 5.44 -11.74 -5.24
C SER A 137 5.57 -11.54 -6.75
N ARG A 138 4.64 -12.10 -7.53
CA ARG A 138 4.65 -11.96 -9.00
C ARG A 138 4.33 -10.55 -9.44
N TRP A 139 3.43 -9.87 -8.74
CA TRP A 139 3.10 -8.47 -9.01
C TRP A 139 4.26 -7.52 -8.67
N ILE A 140 5.00 -7.78 -7.58
CA ILE A 140 6.23 -7.03 -7.28
C ILE A 140 7.24 -7.14 -8.42
N GLU A 141 7.41 -8.33 -9.01
CA GLU A 141 8.28 -8.51 -10.18
C GLU A 141 7.80 -7.65 -11.36
N THR A 142 6.49 -7.70 -11.69
CA THR A 142 5.87 -6.84 -12.70
C THR A 142 6.20 -5.36 -12.49
N ILE A 143 6.02 -4.86 -11.26
CA ILE A 143 6.31 -3.46 -10.91
C ILE A 143 7.80 -3.13 -11.08
N GLN A 144 8.70 -4.02 -10.68
CA GLN A 144 10.14 -3.82 -10.84
C GLN A 144 10.54 -3.78 -12.32
N TYR A 145 9.89 -4.56 -13.19
CA TYR A 145 10.10 -4.49 -14.63
C TYR A 145 9.55 -3.19 -15.21
N ALA A 146 8.30 -2.85 -14.91
CA ALA A 146 7.64 -1.63 -15.38
C ALA A 146 8.35 -0.35 -14.90
N GLN A 147 9.06 -0.42 -13.77
CA GLN A 147 9.91 0.68 -13.34
C GLN A 147 11.11 0.87 -14.26
N LYS A 148 11.80 -0.24 -14.56
CA LYS A 148 13.04 -0.22 -15.35
C LYS A 148 12.80 0.22 -16.78
N ASP A 149 11.63 -0.08 -17.32
CA ASP A 149 11.22 0.34 -18.67
C ASP A 149 10.48 1.70 -18.71
N GLY A 150 10.15 2.27 -17.54
CA GLY A 150 9.44 3.54 -17.43
C GLY A 150 7.95 3.48 -17.80
N SER A 151 7.32 2.30 -17.78
CA SER A 151 5.91 2.09 -18.14
C SER A 151 4.95 2.16 -16.94
N LEU A 152 5.44 2.40 -15.72
CA LEU A 152 4.57 2.52 -14.54
C LEU A 152 3.51 3.62 -14.73
N PRO A 153 2.22 3.32 -14.46
CA PRO A 153 1.19 4.33 -14.40
C PRO A 153 1.50 5.40 -13.34
N LYS A 154 1.18 6.65 -13.65
CA LYS A 154 1.34 7.75 -12.70
C LYS A 154 0.25 7.68 -11.63
N VAL A 155 0.65 7.46 -10.38
CA VAL A 155 -0.29 7.41 -9.25
C VAL A 155 -0.63 8.82 -8.76
N PRO A 156 -1.92 9.21 -8.66
CA PRO A 156 -2.32 10.49 -8.08
C PRO A 156 -2.07 10.54 -6.56
N PRO A 157 -2.02 11.74 -5.93
CA PRO A 157 -1.68 11.89 -4.50
C PRO A 157 -2.57 11.15 -3.49
N LEU A 158 -3.81 10.78 -3.85
CA LEU A 158 -4.72 10.00 -2.99
C LEU A 158 -5.01 8.61 -3.58
N GLY A 159 -4.18 8.16 -4.51
CA GLY A 159 -4.46 7.01 -5.35
C GLY A 159 -5.42 7.34 -6.49
N PHE A 160 -5.77 6.32 -7.25
CA PHE A 160 -6.76 6.40 -8.32
C PHE A 160 -8.17 6.47 -7.75
N GLY A 161 -9.11 6.88 -8.58
CA GLY A 161 -10.52 7.06 -8.23
C GLY A 161 -11.18 8.11 -9.10
N ASP A 162 -12.49 7.95 -9.26
CA ASP A 162 -13.31 8.99 -9.86
C ASP A 162 -13.45 10.20 -8.92
N PRO A 163 -13.74 11.40 -9.44
CA PRO A 163 -13.85 12.62 -8.63
C PRO A 163 -14.78 12.51 -7.41
N VAL A 164 -15.89 11.78 -7.54
CA VAL A 164 -16.86 11.59 -6.47
C VAL A 164 -16.29 10.68 -5.40
N SER A 165 -15.77 9.51 -5.77
CA SER A 165 -15.17 8.56 -4.83
C SER A 165 -13.99 9.17 -4.07
N ILE A 166 -13.14 9.95 -4.76
CA ILE A 166 -12.04 10.69 -4.13
C ILE A 166 -12.57 11.72 -3.12
N GLN A 167 -13.67 12.41 -3.44
CA GLN A 167 -14.26 13.37 -2.50
C GLN A 167 -14.85 12.67 -1.26
N MET A 168 -15.52 11.52 -1.43
CA MET A 168 -16.02 10.72 -0.30
C MET A 168 -14.87 10.30 0.63
N ILE A 169 -13.76 9.80 0.06
CA ILE A 169 -12.56 9.43 0.83
C ILE A 169 -11.99 10.64 1.57
N LYS A 170 -11.87 11.82 0.92
CA LYS A 170 -11.41 13.05 1.59
C LYS A 170 -12.27 13.42 2.80
N ASP A 171 -13.59 13.27 2.69
CA ASP A 171 -14.50 13.55 3.80
C ASP A 171 -14.30 12.57 4.96
N VAL A 172 -14.05 11.29 4.66
CA VAL A 172 -13.72 10.27 5.67
C VAL A 172 -12.36 10.54 6.31
N MET A 173 -11.31 10.82 5.53
CA MET A 173 -9.99 11.23 6.03
C MET A 173 -10.10 12.44 6.97
N LYS A 174 -10.93 13.42 6.61
CA LYS A 174 -11.20 14.60 7.46
C LYS A 174 -11.89 14.22 8.76
N ALA A 175 -12.84 13.28 8.73
CA ALA A 175 -13.54 12.79 9.92
C ALA A 175 -12.61 11.97 10.84
N THR A 176 -11.64 11.25 10.27
CA THR A 176 -10.71 10.38 11.01
C THR A 176 -9.35 11.02 11.30
N ARG A 177 -9.14 12.29 10.91
CA ARG A 177 -7.85 13.00 10.96
C ARG A 177 -7.09 12.94 12.28
N GLU A 178 -7.79 12.82 13.42
CA GLU A 178 -7.14 12.78 14.73
C GLU A 178 -6.40 11.45 14.96
N SER A 179 -7.01 10.37 14.46
CA SER A 179 -6.47 9.01 14.47
C SER A 179 -5.59 8.70 13.26
N GLY A 180 -5.86 9.34 12.11
CA GLY A 180 -5.25 8.96 10.84
C GLY A 180 -5.74 7.60 10.32
N ALA A 181 -6.91 7.14 10.76
CA ALA A 181 -7.40 5.79 10.50
C ALA A 181 -7.68 5.49 9.01
N ILE A 182 -7.83 6.50 8.16
CA ILE A 182 -7.95 6.32 6.70
C ILE A 182 -7.07 7.38 6.06
N ARG A 183 -6.16 6.99 5.17
CA ARG A 183 -5.17 7.92 4.58
C ARG A 183 -5.14 7.93 3.05
N HIS A 184 -5.93 7.09 2.37
CA HIS A 184 -5.88 6.95 0.92
C HIS A 184 -7.20 6.50 0.29
N GLY A 185 -7.21 6.48 -1.05
CA GLY A 185 -8.31 6.01 -1.88
C GLY A 185 -8.61 4.52 -1.73
N ALA A 186 -9.75 4.10 -2.26
CA ALA A 186 -10.25 2.75 -2.04
C ALA A 186 -9.55 1.68 -2.92
N GLU A 187 -9.47 0.44 -2.43
CA GLU A 187 -8.82 -0.70 -3.10
C GLU A 187 -9.46 -1.08 -4.43
N CYS A 188 -10.75 -0.79 -4.60
CA CYS A 188 -11.45 -0.89 -5.89
C CYS A 188 -10.81 -0.07 -7.01
N PHE A 189 -9.97 0.92 -6.68
CA PHE A 189 -9.18 1.71 -7.62
C PHE A 189 -7.67 1.44 -7.55
N ASN A 190 -7.20 0.48 -6.75
CA ASN A 190 -5.76 0.21 -6.63
C ASN A 190 -5.23 -0.52 -7.88
N TYR A 191 -4.98 0.25 -8.95
CA TYR A 191 -4.50 -0.27 -10.24
C TYR A 191 -3.00 -0.51 -10.28
N MET A 192 -2.24 0.17 -9.42
CA MET A 192 -0.80 0.03 -9.37
C MET A 192 -0.41 -1.26 -8.65
N PHE A 193 -1.10 -1.60 -7.55
CA PHE A 193 -0.77 -2.76 -6.73
C PHE A 193 -2.05 -3.48 -6.25
N PRO A 194 -2.84 -4.09 -7.15
CA PRO A 194 -4.03 -4.86 -6.77
C PRO A 194 -3.64 -6.02 -5.85
N GLN A 195 -3.87 -5.86 -4.54
CA GLN A 195 -3.48 -6.85 -3.53
C GLN A 195 -4.35 -8.10 -3.57
N GLU A 196 -3.87 -9.19 -2.97
CA GLU A 196 -4.72 -10.35 -2.66
C GLU A 196 -5.90 -9.91 -1.78
N LEU A 197 -7.05 -10.54 -1.95
CA LEU A 197 -8.21 -10.26 -1.12
C LEU A 197 -7.99 -10.73 0.31
N ASP A 198 -8.56 -10.00 1.27
CA ASP A 198 -8.50 -10.33 2.68
C ASP A 198 -9.48 -11.45 3.05
N ASP A 199 -9.14 -12.21 4.10
CA ASP A 199 -10.03 -13.23 4.65
C ASP A 199 -11.23 -12.62 5.41
N THR A 200 -11.19 -11.33 5.76
CA THR A 200 -12.20 -10.70 6.62
C THR A 200 -12.35 -9.22 6.33
N TYR A 201 -13.59 -8.78 6.20
CA TYR A 201 -13.98 -7.41 5.88
C TYR A 201 -14.84 -6.79 6.96
N LEU A 202 -14.70 -5.48 7.16
CA LEU A 202 -15.58 -4.68 7.99
C LEU A 202 -16.63 -4.00 7.10
N ILE A 203 -17.90 -4.37 7.25
CA ILE A 203 -19.01 -3.62 6.66
C ILE A 203 -19.43 -2.55 7.65
N VAL A 204 -19.60 -1.32 7.16
CA VAL A 204 -20.28 -0.22 7.85
C VAL A 204 -21.53 0.16 7.06
N TRP A 205 -22.71 -0.19 7.57
CA TRP A 205 -23.98 0.04 6.88
C TRP A 205 -25.14 0.17 7.87
N GLY A 206 -25.90 1.27 7.78
CA GLY A 206 -27.03 1.54 8.67
C GLY A 206 -28.27 0.67 8.44
N GLY A 207 -28.24 -0.26 7.48
CA GLY A 207 -29.28 -1.26 7.27
C GLY A 207 -29.07 -2.57 8.03
N LEU A 208 -27.97 -2.68 8.79
CA LEU A 208 -27.68 -3.84 9.63
C LEU A 208 -28.54 -3.87 10.89
N ASP A 209 -28.93 -5.06 11.33
CA ASP A 209 -29.69 -5.23 12.57
C ASP A 209 -28.84 -4.89 13.80
N HIS A 210 -29.36 -4.04 14.68
CA HIS A 210 -28.82 -3.71 16.01
C HIS A 210 -27.48 -2.94 16.07
N LYS A 211 -26.64 -2.94 15.03
CA LYS A 211 -25.37 -2.18 14.96
C LYS A 211 -25.10 -1.73 13.54
N ASP A 212 -24.47 -0.57 13.38
CA ASP A 212 -24.12 0.00 12.06
C ASP A 212 -22.89 -0.64 11.41
N TRP A 213 -22.35 -1.72 11.98
CA TRP A 213 -21.18 -2.42 11.44
C TRP A 213 -21.13 -3.90 11.82
N THR A 214 -20.46 -4.71 10.99
CA THR A 214 -20.18 -6.12 11.24
C THR A 214 -18.93 -6.59 10.51
N TYR A 215 -18.27 -7.64 11.03
CA TYR A 215 -17.26 -8.38 10.30
C TYR A 215 -17.89 -9.54 9.54
N ILE A 216 -17.37 -9.81 8.35
CA ILE A 216 -17.77 -10.91 7.48
C ILE A 216 -16.55 -11.44 6.74
N ASP A 217 -16.60 -12.67 6.24
CA ASP A 217 -15.58 -13.23 5.37
C ASP A 217 -15.79 -12.80 3.91
N GLU A 218 -14.87 -13.18 3.02
CA GLU A 218 -14.92 -12.84 1.59
C GLU A 218 -16.19 -13.37 0.91
N ASP A 219 -16.60 -14.61 1.21
CA ASP A 219 -17.82 -15.21 0.66
C ASP A 219 -19.06 -14.42 1.09
N GLY A 220 -19.16 -14.12 2.39
CA GLY A 220 -20.23 -13.27 2.93
C GLY A 220 -20.20 -11.85 2.36
N LEU A 221 -19.03 -11.33 1.94
CA LEU A 221 -18.94 -10.02 1.30
C LEU A 221 -19.56 -10.07 -0.09
N ARG A 222 -19.24 -11.10 -0.88
CA ARG A 222 -19.83 -11.27 -2.21
C ARG A 222 -21.34 -11.42 -2.11
N GLU A 223 -21.85 -12.25 -1.20
CA GLU A 223 -23.29 -12.39 -0.94
C GLU A 223 -23.93 -11.04 -0.56
N PHE A 224 -23.32 -10.31 0.37
CA PHE A 224 -23.80 -8.99 0.78
C PHE A 224 -23.85 -8.00 -0.40
N LEU A 225 -22.80 -7.97 -1.22
CA LEU A 225 -22.72 -7.07 -2.38
C LEU A 225 -23.78 -7.42 -3.45
N LEU A 226 -24.02 -8.70 -3.70
CA LEU A 226 -25.07 -9.18 -4.61
C LEU A 226 -26.47 -8.75 -4.13
N ASP A 227 -26.76 -8.92 -2.84
CA ASP A 227 -28.01 -8.43 -2.23
C ASP A 227 -28.15 -6.91 -2.38
N ARG A 228 -27.06 -6.17 -2.19
CA ARG A 228 -27.08 -4.70 -2.35
C ARG A 228 -27.28 -4.28 -3.80
N ILE A 229 -26.75 -5.01 -4.79
CA ILE A 229 -27.05 -4.79 -6.22
C ILE A 229 -28.56 -4.94 -6.45
N HIS A 230 -29.20 -5.98 -5.90
CA HIS A 230 -30.66 -6.17 -5.98
C HIS A 230 -31.44 -5.00 -5.35
N ASP A 231 -30.93 -4.43 -4.25
CA ASP A 231 -31.49 -3.24 -3.60
C ASP A 231 -31.23 -1.92 -4.36
N GLY A 232 -30.56 -2.00 -5.52
CA GLY A 232 -30.25 -0.89 -6.40
C GLY A 232 -28.97 -0.12 -6.05
N PHE A 233 -28.12 -0.65 -5.16
CA PHE A 233 -26.80 -0.09 -4.90
C PHE A 233 -25.85 -0.37 -6.06
N VAL A 234 -24.87 0.51 -6.19
CA VAL A 234 -23.77 0.45 -7.14
C VAL A 234 -22.46 0.74 -6.42
N PHE A 235 -21.37 0.18 -6.92
CA PHE A 235 -20.02 0.41 -6.40
C PHE A 235 -19.00 0.19 -7.51
N PRO A 236 -17.86 0.91 -7.47
CA PRO A 236 -16.72 0.58 -8.32
C PRO A 236 -16.17 -0.79 -7.96
N ILE A 237 -15.73 -1.53 -8.97
CA ILE A 237 -15.12 -2.85 -8.85
C ILE A 237 -13.76 -2.82 -9.53
N ASN A 238 -12.72 -3.32 -8.87
CA ASN A 238 -11.41 -3.41 -9.50
C ASN A 238 -11.50 -4.47 -10.63
N PRO A 239 -11.11 -4.15 -11.88
CA PRO A 239 -11.10 -5.12 -12.98
C PRO A 239 -10.35 -6.41 -12.68
N VAL A 240 -9.30 -6.37 -11.85
CA VAL A 240 -8.54 -7.57 -11.47
C VAL A 240 -9.42 -8.56 -10.74
N TRP A 241 -10.32 -8.12 -9.87
CA TRP A 241 -11.13 -9.04 -9.08
C TRP A 241 -11.99 -9.94 -9.97
N ALA A 242 -12.59 -9.38 -11.02
CA ALA A 242 -13.43 -10.12 -11.95
C ALA A 242 -12.69 -11.16 -12.81
N VAL A 243 -11.35 -11.10 -12.90
CA VAL A 243 -10.55 -12.01 -13.73
C VAL A 243 -9.61 -12.90 -12.92
N ARG A 244 -9.23 -12.45 -11.71
CA ARG A 244 -8.25 -13.12 -10.84
C ARG A 244 -8.94 -13.98 -9.79
N ASP A 245 -10.00 -13.45 -9.18
CA ASP A 245 -10.58 -13.98 -7.95
C ASP A 245 -11.90 -14.71 -8.23
N LEU A 246 -11.96 -15.98 -7.84
CA LEU A 246 -13.12 -16.84 -8.15
C LEU A 246 -14.40 -16.28 -7.51
N GLY A 247 -15.45 -16.16 -8.34
CA GLY A 247 -16.77 -15.72 -7.90
C GLY A 247 -16.95 -14.20 -7.78
N TRP A 248 -15.90 -13.40 -7.99
CA TRP A 248 -16.03 -11.95 -8.17
C TRP A 248 -16.55 -11.55 -9.55
N ASP A 249 -16.44 -12.47 -10.49
CA ASP A 249 -16.97 -12.36 -11.82
C ASP A 249 -18.52 -12.36 -11.83
N GLU A 250 -19.14 -13.09 -10.91
CA GLU A 250 -20.59 -13.03 -10.66
C GLU A 250 -21.03 -11.64 -10.18
N VAL A 251 -20.31 -11.04 -9.22
CA VAL A 251 -20.60 -9.68 -8.72
C VAL A 251 -20.51 -8.67 -9.87
N TYR A 252 -19.49 -8.79 -10.70
CA TYR A 252 -19.31 -7.97 -11.90
C TYR A 252 -20.48 -8.14 -12.89
N ASP A 253 -20.87 -9.37 -13.20
CA ASP A 253 -21.94 -9.68 -14.15
C ASP A 253 -23.31 -9.18 -13.66
N GLN A 254 -23.61 -9.33 -12.36
CA GLN A 254 -24.84 -8.81 -11.77
C GLN A 254 -24.88 -7.27 -11.78
N MET A 255 -23.76 -6.62 -11.52
CA MET A 255 -23.67 -5.16 -11.64
C MET A 255 -23.98 -4.72 -13.07
N GLN A 256 -23.40 -5.38 -14.09
CA GLN A 256 -23.69 -5.10 -15.50
C GLN A 256 -25.13 -5.36 -15.92
N ALA A 257 -25.76 -6.40 -15.35
CA ALA A 257 -27.12 -6.78 -15.69
C ALA A 257 -28.17 -5.83 -15.10
N SER A 258 -27.87 -5.20 -13.96
CA SER A 258 -28.76 -4.23 -13.31
C SER A 258 -28.81 -2.88 -14.06
N GLU A 259 -29.97 -2.20 -14.05
CA GLU A 259 -30.13 -0.89 -14.70
C GLU A 259 -29.19 0.17 -14.09
N ASN A 260 -29.15 0.25 -12.76
CA ASN A 260 -28.29 1.17 -12.03
C ASN A 260 -26.80 0.84 -12.26
N GLY A 261 -26.42 -0.43 -12.13
CA GLY A 261 -25.03 -0.84 -12.29
C GLY A 261 -24.53 -0.66 -13.72
N LYS A 262 -25.34 -0.97 -14.75
CA LYS A 262 -24.98 -0.69 -16.15
C LYS A 262 -24.68 0.80 -16.38
N ARG A 263 -25.51 1.68 -15.83
CA ARG A 263 -25.30 3.13 -15.88
C ARG A 263 -24.01 3.51 -15.15
N SER A 264 -23.81 3.06 -13.92
CA SER A 264 -22.64 3.44 -13.13
C SER A 264 -21.33 2.90 -13.68
N MET A 265 -21.31 1.67 -14.18
CA MET A 265 -20.15 1.09 -14.84
C MET A 265 -19.76 1.83 -16.13
N SER A 266 -20.64 2.64 -16.73
CA SER A 266 -20.24 3.47 -17.87
C SER A 266 -19.30 4.62 -17.47
N TRP A 267 -19.26 4.99 -16.17
CA TRP A 267 -18.34 5.98 -15.62
C TRP A 267 -16.95 5.38 -15.35
N TRP A 268 -16.90 4.17 -14.81
CA TRP A 268 -15.65 3.51 -14.43
C TRP A 268 -15.03 2.66 -15.55
N LEU A 269 -15.88 2.04 -16.37
CA LEU A 269 -15.48 1.13 -17.45
C LEU A 269 -16.20 1.52 -18.75
N PRO A 270 -15.92 2.69 -19.35
CA PRO A 270 -16.62 3.12 -20.56
C PRO A 270 -16.37 2.15 -21.72
N GLU A 271 -17.40 1.82 -22.51
CA GLU A 271 -17.27 0.87 -23.63
C GLU A 271 -16.21 1.27 -24.66
N SER A 272 -15.97 2.56 -24.82
CA SER A 272 -14.97 3.12 -25.74
C SER A 272 -13.52 2.79 -25.38
N THR A 273 -13.26 2.34 -24.15
CA THR A 273 -11.90 2.05 -23.65
C THR A 273 -11.43 0.63 -23.97
N GLY A 274 -12.34 -0.29 -24.32
CA GLY A 274 -12.00 -1.69 -24.52
C GLY A 274 -11.82 -2.51 -23.24
N ILE A 275 -11.87 -1.89 -22.05
CA ILE A 275 -11.58 -2.55 -20.76
C ILE A 275 -12.54 -3.72 -20.51
N ARG A 276 -13.84 -3.53 -20.77
CA ARG A 276 -14.84 -4.60 -20.57
C ARG A 276 -14.57 -5.81 -21.46
N GLN A 277 -14.15 -5.57 -22.70
CA GLN A 277 -13.80 -6.60 -23.67
C GLN A 277 -12.55 -7.35 -23.22
N LYS A 278 -11.53 -6.65 -22.70
CA LYS A 278 -10.34 -7.27 -22.12
C LYS A 278 -10.68 -8.14 -20.91
N ILE A 279 -11.56 -7.69 -20.00
CA ILE A 279 -12.05 -8.50 -18.88
C ILE A 279 -12.71 -9.80 -19.37
N MET A 280 -13.61 -9.71 -20.37
CA MET A 280 -14.29 -10.89 -20.92
C MET A 280 -13.29 -11.86 -21.59
N GLN A 281 -12.33 -11.32 -22.35
CA GLN A 281 -11.28 -12.12 -23.00
C GLN A 281 -10.44 -12.88 -21.97
N ILE A 282 -9.96 -12.20 -20.92
CA ILE A 282 -9.16 -12.85 -19.88
C ILE A 282 -9.97 -13.93 -19.15
N ARG A 283 -11.26 -13.68 -18.85
CA ARG A 283 -12.13 -14.70 -18.24
C ARG A 283 -12.34 -15.92 -19.14
N GLU A 284 -12.44 -15.72 -20.45
CA GLU A 284 -12.59 -16.83 -21.41
C GLU A 284 -11.32 -17.67 -21.51
N ASP A 285 -10.15 -17.00 -21.57
CA ASP A 285 -8.85 -17.66 -21.73
C ASP A 285 -8.37 -18.31 -20.41
N TRP A 286 -8.69 -17.71 -19.26
CA TRP A 286 -8.33 -18.19 -17.91
C TRP A 286 -9.55 -18.21 -16.96
N PRO A 287 -10.52 -19.12 -17.19
CA PRO A 287 -11.79 -19.14 -16.43
C PRO A 287 -11.64 -19.46 -14.94
N GLU A 288 -10.46 -19.93 -14.54
CA GLU A 288 -10.16 -20.30 -13.17
C GLU A 288 -9.33 -19.24 -12.43
N GLY A 289 -9.09 -18.10 -13.08
CA GLY A 289 -8.31 -16.99 -12.55
C GLY A 289 -6.89 -17.39 -12.13
N PHE A 290 -6.41 -16.73 -11.09
CA PHE A 290 -5.06 -16.96 -10.59
C PHE A 290 -4.96 -18.25 -9.76
N ARG A 291 -3.95 -19.07 -10.07
CA ARG A 291 -3.66 -20.30 -9.35
C ARG A 291 -2.17 -20.44 -9.08
N ILE A 292 -1.84 -20.80 -7.85
CA ILE A 292 -0.47 -21.19 -7.47
C ILE A 292 -0.26 -22.65 -7.90
N ASP A 293 0.75 -22.90 -8.73
CA ASP A 293 1.11 -24.26 -9.14
C ASP A 293 1.83 -24.98 -7.99
N ARG A 294 1.06 -25.78 -7.24
CA ARG A 294 1.54 -26.53 -6.08
C ARG A 294 2.18 -27.87 -6.42
N ASN A 295 2.13 -28.29 -7.69
CA ASN A 295 2.69 -29.59 -8.10
C ASN A 295 4.22 -29.60 -8.18
N ARG A 296 4.90 -28.49 -7.83
CA ARG A 296 6.37 -28.41 -7.78
C ARG A 296 7.01 -28.48 -6.39
N ASN A 297 6.26 -28.40 -5.29
CA ASN A 297 6.66 -28.88 -3.94
C ASN A 297 5.55 -28.54 -2.93
N GLY A 298 5.15 -29.53 -2.13
CA GLY A 298 4.07 -29.42 -1.15
C GLY A 298 4.34 -28.37 -0.07
N GLY A 299 3.64 -27.23 -0.16
CA GLY A 299 3.58 -26.19 0.84
C GLY A 299 2.13 -25.82 1.15
N SER A 300 1.79 -25.82 2.44
CA SER A 300 0.46 -25.56 3.02
C SER A 300 -0.15 -24.21 2.58
N ARG A 301 -1.50 -24.15 2.49
CA ARG A 301 -2.28 -22.90 2.38
C ARG A 301 -2.06 -22.04 3.62
N LYS A 302 -1.05 -21.16 3.59
CA LYS A 302 -1.04 -19.89 4.31
C LYS A 302 -0.23 -18.92 3.45
N SER A 303 -0.89 -18.30 2.48
CA SER A 303 -0.39 -17.01 1.99
C SER A 303 -0.44 -16.11 3.22
N MET A 304 0.73 -15.70 3.71
CA MET A 304 0.78 -14.54 4.59
C MET A 304 0.44 -13.39 3.64
N ALA A 305 -0.83 -13.04 3.57
CA ALA A 305 -1.29 -11.84 2.89
C ALA A 305 -0.53 -10.68 3.54
N LEU A 306 0.28 -10.00 2.74
CA LEU A 306 1.07 -8.88 3.19
C LEU A 306 0.52 -7.62 2.57
N ASP A 307 0.27 -6.69 3.46
CA ASP A 307 -0.34 -5.42 3.17
C ASP A 307 0.74 -4.34 3.17
N MET A 308 0.73 -3.49 2.15
CA MET A 308 1.52 -2.28 2.06
C MET A 308 0.57 -1.13 2.30
N ASP A 309 0.85 -0.27 3.29
CA ASP A 309 0.02 0.91 3.48
C ASP A 309 0.17 1.89 2.30
N ALA A 310 -0.79 2.79 2.07
CA ALA A 310 -0.72 3.66 0.89
C ALA A 310 0.39 4.70 0.91
N ASN A 311 0.98 4.99 2.08
CA ASN A 311 2.16 5.85 2.16
C ASN A 311 3.42 5.05 1.79
N GLU A 312 3.49 3.77 2.13
CA GLU A 312 4.49 2.83 1.60
C GLU A 312 4.31 2.64 0.10
N ARG A 313 3.06 2.59 -0.43
CA ARG A 313 2.75 2.56 -1.87
C ARG A 313 3.11 3.87 -2.59
N SER A 314 2.82 5.02 -1.98
CA SER A 314 3.13 6.34 -2.55
C SER A 314 4.62 6.65 -2.46
N ALA A 315 5.29 6.27 -1.37
CA ALA A 315 6.73 6.34 -1.24
C ALA A 315 7.43 5.39 -2.23
N LEU A 316 6.89 4.19 -2.44
CA LEU A 316 7.34 3.27 -3.50
C LEU A 316 7.29 3.97 -4.86
N VAL A 317 6.14 4.54 -5.25
CA VAL A 317 5.98 5.20 -6.57
C VAL A 317 6.83 6.48 -6.68
N LEU A 318 6.93 7.30 -5.64
CA LEU A 318 7.71 8.54 -5.62
C LEU A 318 9.22 8.28 -5.61
N ASP A 319 9.72 7.31 -4.85
CA ASP A 319 11.14 6.92 -4.87
C ASP A 319 11.51 6.20 -6.17
N MET A 320 10.58 5.43 -6.74
CA MET A 320 10.82 4.77 -8.02
C MET A 320 10.91 5.76 -9.18
N GLN A 321 10.22 6.91 -9.09
CA GLN A 321 10.36 8.05 -10.00
C GLN A 321 11.65 8.85 -9.73
N ALA A 322 12.03 9.07 -8.46
CA ALA A 322 13.25 9.79 -8.09
C ALA A 322 14.55 9.04 -8.48
N ALA A 323 14.55 7.70 -8.42
CA ALA A 323 15.68 6.88 -8.84
C ALA A 323 15.95 6.91 -10.36
N GLY A 324 14.97 7.32 -11.17
CA GLY A 324 15.12 7.51 -12.63
C GLY A 324 15.88 8.79 -13.02
N GLU A 325 16.05 9.74 -12.10
CA GLU A 325 16.78 10.99 -12.35
C GLU A 325 18.26 10.94 -11.93
N SER A 326 18.74 9.83 -11.33
CA SER A 326 20.16 9.66 -10.98
C SER A 326 20.73 8.32 -11.44
N MET A 327 21.02 8.20 -12.75
CA MET A 327 21.94 7.18 -13.25
C MET A 327 23.14 7.82 -13.94
N GLU A 328 24.05 8.34 -13.12
CA GLU A 328 25.48 8.05 -13.29
C GLU A 328 25.94 7.39 -11.98
N ALA A 329 25.94 6.06 -11.95
CA ALA A 329 26.55 5.30 -10.86
C ALA A 329 27.65 4.41 -11.45
N THR A 330 28.90 4.85 -11.25
CA THR A 330 30.05 3.95 -11.24
C THR A 330 29.94 3.00 -10.05
N GLU A 331 30.22 1.72 -10.29
CA GLU A 331 30.26 0.66 -9.27
C GLU A 331 31.14 1.05 -8.06
N PRO A 332 30.74 0.74 -6.81
CA PRO A 332 31.64 0.87 -5.68
C PRO A 332 32.37 -0.44 -5.42
N GLU A 333 33.69 -0.44 -5.63
CA GLU A 333 34.59 -1.35 -4.96
C GLU A 333 34.48 -1.15 -3.44
N ILE A 334 34.20 -2.25 -2.72
CA ILE A 334 34.23 -2.32 -1.27
C ILE A 334 35.70 -2.22 -0.83
N LEU A 335 36.10 -1.07 -0.28
CA LEU A 335 37.36 -0.89 0.42
C LEU A 335 37.16 -0.04 1.67
N TRP A 336 36.99 -0.74 2.79
CA TRP A 336 37.12 -0.16 4.13
C TRP A 336 38.61 0.06 4.41
N ALA A 337 39.08 1.33 4.44
CA ALA A 337 40.17 1.75 5.33
C ALA A 337 40.47 3.26 5.24
N SER A 338 40.11 3.95 6.32
CA SER A 338 40.85 5.05 6.97
C SER A 338 40.99 6.40 6.24
N LYS A 339 40.55 7.44 6.99
CA LYS A 339 40.77 8.90 6.80
C LYS A 339 39.83 9.60 5.81
N GLY A 340 38.55 9.71 6.16
CA GLY A 340 37.64 10.71 5.58
C GLY A 340 37.70 12.03 6.36
N SER A 341 37.86 13.13 5.64
CA SER A 341 37.74 14.49 6.17
C SER A 341 36.28 14.80 6.52
N ASN A 342 36.03 15.85 7.31
CA ASN A 342 34.68 16.28 7.73
C ASN A 342 33.72 16.62 6.57
N GLU A 343 34.19 16.69 5.32
CA GLU A 343 33.34 16.94 4.14
C GLU A 343 32.63 15.67 3.64
N ASP A 344 33.24 14.48 3.77
CA ASP A 344 32.62 13.21 3.33
C ASP A 344 31.40 12.78 4.16
N ILE A 345 31.31 13.25 5.41
CA ILE A 345 30.16 12.95 6.29
C ILE A 345 28.91 13.76 5.88
N ARG A 346 29.08 14.86 5.14
CA ARG A 346 27.96 15.74 4.75
C ARG A 346 27.20 15.26 3.51
N SER A 347 27.81 14.41 2.68
CA SER A 347 27.19 13.82 1.49
C SER A 347 26.50 12.48 1.75
N MET A 348 26.58 11.95 2.97
CA MET A 348 25.95 10.67 3.34
C MET A 348 24.44 10.83 3.53
N ALA A 349 23.69 9.79 3.13
CA ALA A 349 22.27 9.66 3.47
C ALA A 349 22.06 9.85 4.98
N ARG A 350 21.02 10.59 5.35
CA ARG A 350 20.72 10.97 6.73
C ARG A 350 19.37 10.42 7.13
N VAL A 351 19.29 9.93 8.36
CA VAL A 351 18.04 9.51 9.00
C VAL A 351 17.76 10.49 10.13
N THR A 352 16.55 11.07 10.15
CA THR A 352 16.11 11.87 11.30
C THR A 352 15.58 10.93 12.37
N VAL A 353 16.24 10.90 13.52
CA VAL A 353 15.78 10.17 14.72
C VAL A 353 15.23 11.18 15.72
N VAL A 354 14.13 10.83 16.39
CA VAL A 354 13.40 11.71 17.31
C VAL A 354 13.28 11.07 18.70
N TRP A 355 13.47 11.86 19.77
CA TRP A 355 13.37 11.39 21.17
C TRP A 355 12.45 12.24 22.04
N GLY A 356 11.87 11.62 23.07
CA GLY A 356 11.12 12.29 24.15
C GLY A 356 11.98 13.16 25.08
N GLY A 357 11.41 14.28 25.51
CA GLY A 357 12.09 15.49 26.00
C GLY A 357 12.92 15.52 27.30
N ASP A 358 13.39 14.39 27.86
CA ASP A 358 14.38 14.38 28.95
C ASP A 358 15.62 13.50 28.66
N THR A 359 15.60 12.74 27.56
CA THR A 359 16.53 11.63 27.30
C THR A 359 17.87 12.06 26.71
N ILE A 360 17.93 13.23 26.06
CA ILE A 360 19.10 13.69 25.29
C ILE A 360 20.35 13.93 26.14
N ARG A 361 20.22 14.18 27.44
CA ARG A 361 21.41 14.39 28.29
C ARG A 361 22.28 13.13 28.47
N ARG A 362 21.82 11.97 28.01
CA ARG A 362 22.51 10.68 28.15
C ARG A 362 23.07 10.11 26.83
N PHE A 363 22.74 10.71 25.69
CA PHE A 363 23.26 10.32 24.37
C PHE A 363 24.54 11.12 24.07
#